data_AF-A0A506QK59-F1
#
_entry.id   AF-A0A506QK59-F1
#
_cell.length_a   1.000
_cell.length_b   1.000
_cell.length_c   1.000
_cell.angle_alpha   90.00
_cell.angle_beta   90.00
_cell.angle_gamma   90.00
#
_symmetry.space_group_name_H-M   'P 1'
#
loop_
_entity.id
_entity.type
_entity.pdbx_description
1 polymer ?
#
loop_
_entity_poly.entity_id
_entity_poly.type
_entity_poly.pdbx_seq_one_letter_code
_entity_poly.pdbx_strand_id
1 'polypeptide(L)' 'MKKYAFITGANKGIGYELVRQLADKDYHVFLGARNKVKL' A
#
# COMPACT_ATOMS: atom_id res chain seq x y z
N MET A 1 -13.35 8.46 11.90
CA MET A 1 -13.71 7.63 10.73
C MET A 1 -12.45 7.00 10.17
N LYS A 2 -12.41 5.68 10.01
CA LYS A 2 -11.26 4.99 9.41
C LYS A 2 -11.22 5.25 7.91
N LYS A 3 -10.07 5.68 7.38
CA LYS A 3 -9.88 5.95 5.96
C LYS A 3 -9.35 4.70 5.26
N TYR A 4 -9.77 4.49 4.02
CA TYR A 4 -9.37 3.33 3.21
C TYR A 4 -8.66 3.80 1.95
N ALA A 5 -7.62 3.07 1.53
CA ALA A 5 -6.90 3.32 0.29
C ALA A 5 -6.62 1.99 -0.43
N PHE A 6 -6.85 1.95 -1.75
CA PHE A 6 -6.44 0.84 -2.60
C PHE A 6 -5.35 1.29 -3.55
N ILE A 7 -4.17 0.69 -3.46
CA ILE A 7 -3.00 1.07 -4.26
C ILE A 7 -2.62 -0.10 -5.15
N THR A 8 -2.66 0.12 -6.47
CA THR A 8 -2.24 -0.86 -7.48
C THR A 8 -0.77 -0.65 -7.85
N GLY A 9 -0.10 -1.70 -8.34
CA GLY A 9 1.34 -1.64 -8.63
C GLY A 9 2.21 -1.44 -7.40
N ALA A 10 1.68 -1.75 -6.21
CA ALA A 10 2.29 -1.42 -4.93
C ALA A 10 3.22 -2.50 -4.37
N ASN A 11 3.75 -3.39 -5.21
CA ASN A 11 4.69 -4.42 -4.77
C ASN A 11 6.16 -3.98 -4.75
N LYS A 12 6.48 -2.77 -5.24
CA LYS A 12 7.82 -2.17 -5.22
C LYS A 12 7.76 -0.66 -5.47
N GLY A 13 8.89 0.03 -5.26
CA GLY A 13 9.05 1.45 -5.59
C GLY A 13 8.05 2.36 -4.87
N ILE A 14 7.58 3.39 -5.56
CA ILE A 14 6.73 4.45 -4.99
C ILE A 14 5.40 3.90 -4.46
N GLY A 15 4.78 2.94 -5.15
CA GLY A 15 3.52 2.35 -4.69
C GLY A 15 3.67 1.64 -3.34
N TYR A 16 4.80 0.97 -3.11
CA TYR A 16 5.09 0.31 -1.83
C TYR A 16 5.35 1.31 -0.71
N GLU A 17 6.14 2.35 -0.98
CA GLU A 17 6.40 3.41 0.01
C GLU A 17 5.13 4.18 0.37
N LEU A 18 4.23 4.40 -0.60
CA LEU A 18 2.94 5.03 -0.32
C LEU A 18 2.04 4.16 0.58
N VAL A 19 2.04 2.83 0.40
CA VAL A 19 1.37 1.91 1.32
C VAL A 19 1.91 2.07 2.73
N ARG A 20 3.24 2.10 2.89
CA ARG A 20 3.90 2.27 4.19
C ARG A 20 3.50 3.58 4.86
N GLN A 21 3.61 4.71 4.16
CA GLN A 21 3.27 6.02 4.71
C GLN A 21 1.79 6.18 5.06
N LEU A 22 0.89 5.56 4.30
CA LEU A 22 -0.54 5.60 4.61
C LEU A 22 -0.89 4.69 5.78
N ALA A 23 -0.29 3.50 5.86
CA ALA A 23 -0.43 2.61 7.02
C ALA A 23 0.02 3.31 8.31
N ASP A 24 1.13 4.06 8.27
CA ASP A 24 1.61 4.88 9.40
C ASP A 24 0.66 6.03 9.78
N LYS A 25 -0.27 6.41 8.90
CA LYS A 25 -1.25 7.51 9.08
C LYS A 25 -2.66 7.00 9.41
N ASP A 26 -2.78 5.80 9.97
CA ASP A 26 -4.06 5.17 10.37
C ASP A 26 -5.04 4.92 9.21
N TYR A 27 -4.51 4.70 8.00
CA TYR A 27 -5.31 4.19 6.88
C TYR A 27 -5.35 2.67 6.91
N HIS A 28 -6.50 2.10 6.57
CA HIS A 28 -6.53 0.72 6.10
C HIS A 28 -6.15 0.70 4.62
N VAL A 29 -5.00 0.11 4.31
CA VAL A 29 -4.47 0.10 2.95
C VAL A 29 -4.57 -1.30 2.35
N PHE A 30 -5.23 -1.39 1.19
CA PHE A 30 -5.21 -2.58 0.34
C PHE A 30 -4.07 -2.45 -0.68
N LEU A 31 -3.11 -3.38 -0.62
CA LEU A 31 -2.01 -3.46 -1.56
C LEU A 31 -2.38 -4.41 -2.70
N GLY A 32 -2.52 -3.88 -3.91
CA GLY A 32 -2.77 -4.65 -5.13
C GLY A 32 -1.53 -4.73 -6.01
N ALA A 33 -1.15 -5.95 -6.42
CA ALA A 33 -0.10 -6.16 -7.40
C ALA A 33 -0.25 -7.51 -8.12
N ARG A 34 0.37 -7.62 -9.30
CA ARG A 34 0.39 -8.86 -10.09
C ARG A 34 1.19 -9.97 -9.42
N ASN A 35 2.24 -9.61 -8.69
CA ASN A 35 3.16 -10.51 -8.02
C ASN A 35 3.33 -10.09 -6.55
N LYS A 36 3.65 -11.05 -5.69
CA LYS A 36 3.96 -10.79 -4.28
C LYS A 36 5.18 -9.87 -4.14
N VAL A 37 5.21 -9.12 -3.04
CA VAL A 37 6.40 -8.37 -2.63
C VAL A 37 7.52 -9.39 -2.42
N LYS A 38 8.67 -9.15 -3.05
CA LYS A 38 9.90 -9.89 -2.74
C LYS A 38 10.60 -9.12 -1.62
N LEU A 39 10.84 -9.80 -0.50
CA LEU A 39 11.63 -9.29 0.62
C LEU A 39 13.08 -9.11 0.19
#